data_AF-A0A517Q5B1-F1
#
_entry.id   AF-A0A517Q5B1-F1
#
_cell.length_a   1.000
_cell.length_b   1.000
_cell.length_c   1.000
_cell.angle_alpha   90.00
_cell.angle_beta   90.00
_cell.angle_gamma   90.00
#
_symmetry.space_group_name_H-M   'P 1'
#
loop_
_entity.id
_entity.type
_entity.pdbx_description
1 polymer ?
#
loop_
_entity_poly.entity_id
_entity_poly.type
_entity_poly.pdbx_seq_one_letter_code
_entity_poly.pdbx_strand_id
1 'polypeptide(L)'
;MISYFLPHKNGSNQNHLVEAGLEMLLRPGDDSPKFADLPGPGPGDLPGQIVSWGSSECLAYLPEQQTWTPAPPDPKREQPAERYWIGRPKGQLPGPKDLARKADSTYDGIPMRLGDGNNWVMPNALRFPHYLGYDESGHYDRFPANECRSLYDRTLWALDHAQQVMRNETEFDDQRTFEYVIEMLAINYRICPQLVSMLQLFNDANLFRAMCNTTDVDQLFSIQEDLKKNSSV
;
A
#
# COMPACT_ATOMS: atom_id res chain seq x y z
N MET A 1 6.61 -3.31 -15.13
CA MET A 1 6.43 -1.84 -15.01
C MET A 1 4.97 -1.44 -15.29
N ILE A 2 4.44 -0.45 -14.56
CA ILE A 2 3.02 -0.03 -14.60
C ILE A 2 2.92 1.42 -15.06
N SER A 3 1.83 1.72 -15.76
CA SER A 3 1.43 3.07 -16.15
C SER A 3 0.01 3.35 -15.65
N TYR A 4 -0.27 4.60 -15.32
CA TYR A 4 -1.61 5.06 -14.99
C TYR A 4 -2.04 6.07 -16.05
N PHE A 5 -3.30 6.04 -16.48
CA PHE A 5 -3.85 7.04 -17.37
C PHE A 5 -4.96 7.81 -16.67
N LEU A 6 -4.87 9.14 -16.72
CA LEU A 6 -5.80 10.07 -16.11
C LEU A 6 -6.57 10.79 -17.23
N PRO A 7 -7.84 10.43 -17.48
CA PRO A 7 -8.62 11.02 -18.57
C PRO A 7 -8.86 12.51 -18.32
N HIS A 8 -8.84 13.30 -19.40
CA HIS A 8 -9.09 14.75 -19.40
C HIS A 8 -8.13 15.59 -18.53
N LYS A 9 -6.98 15.03 -18.14
CA LYS A 9 -5.91 15.73 -17.41
C LYS A 9 -4.74 16.07 -18.33
N ASN A 10 -3.98 17.13 -18.02
CA ASN A 10 -2.79 17.57 -18.78
C ASN A 10 -1.81 18.37 -17.90
N GLY A 11 -0.63 18.77 -18.41
CA GLY A 11 0.22 19.77 -17.72
C GLY A 11 1.02 19.25 -16.52
N SER A 12 1.35 17.96 -16.51
CA SER A 12 2.25 17.29 -15.54
C SER A 12 2.00 17.61 -14.06
N ASN A 13 0.74 17.58 -13.62
CA ASN A 13 0.33 17.98 -12.27
C ASN A 13 0.09 16.77 -11.36
N GLN A 14 0.85 16.65 -10.27
CA GLN A 14 0.71 15.57 -9.29
C GLN A 14 -0.65 15.57 -8.57
N ASN A 15 -1.31 16.73 -8.45
CA ASN A 15 -2.63 16.81 -7.84
C ASN A 15 -3.68 16.00 -8.60
N HIS A 16 -3.47 15.72 -9.90
CA HIS A 16 -4.36 14.86 -10.67
C HIS A 16 -4.40 13.42 -10.15
N LEU A 17 -3.30 12.93 -9.55
CA LEU A 17 -3.31 11.63 -8.87
C LEU A 17 -4.16 11.68 -7.60
N VAL A 18 -4.07 12.77 -6.84
CA VAL A 18 -4.88 12.98 -5.61
C VAL A 18 -6.37 13.05 -5.95
N GLU A 19 -6.74 13.83 -6.97
CA GLU A 19 -8.12 13.93 -7.47
C GLU A 19 -8.68 12.58 -7.94
N ALA A 20 -7.81 11.70 -8.46
CA ALA A 20 -8.18 10.35 -8.89
C ALA A 20 -8.18 9.31 -7.76
N GLY A 21 -7.85 9.70 -6.51
CA GLY A 21 -7.74 8.79 -5.36
C GLY A 21 -6.49 7.91 -5.37
N LEU A 22 -5.42 8.37 -6.02
CA LEU A 22 -4.12 7.70 -6.12
C LEU A 22 -3.03 8.42 -5.31
N GLU A 23 -3.41 9.20 -4.31
CA GLU A 23 -2.47 9.94 -3.47
C GLU A 23 -1.45 9.04 -2.77
N MET A 24 -1.80 7.79 -2.47
CA MET A 24 -0.86 6.82 -1.89
C MET A 24 0.32 6.46 -2.80
N LEU A 25 0.24 6.74 -4.10
CA LEU A 25 1.39 6.58 -5.00
C LEU A 25 2.44 7.67 -4.79
N LEU A 26 2.04 8.81 -4.21
CA LEU A 26 2.92 9.92 -3.89
C LEU A 26 3.50 9.72 -2.49
N ARG A 27 4.82 9.70 -2.37
CA ARG A 27 5.49 9.59 -1.07
C ARG A 27 6.69 10.53 -0.99
N PRO A 28 6.85 11.29 0.11
CA PRO A 28 8.06 12.07 0.34
C PRO A 28 9.32 11.19 0.31
N GLY A 29 10.36 11.65 -0.39
CA GLY A 29 11.64 10.94 -0.51
C GLY A 29 11.68 9.88 -1.62
N ASP A 30 10.55 9.52 -2.22
CA ASP A 30 10.50 8.64 -3.40
C ASP A 30 10.69 9.43 -4.71
N ASP A 31 10.87 8.72 -5.82
CA ASP A 31 10.94 9.32 -7.16
C ASP A 31 9.65 10.07 -7.51
N SER A 32 9.79 11.24 -8.12
CA SER A 32 8.65 11.97 -8.69
C SER A 32 8.06 11.22 -9.88
N PRO A 33 6.72 11.13 -10.01
CA PRO A 33 6.09 10.60 -11.21
C PRO A 33 6.49 11.41 -12.44
N LYS A 34 6.64 10.71 -13.56
CA LYS A 34 6.80 11.30 -14.89
C LYS A 34 5.46 11.30 -15.59
N PHE A 35 5.23 12.33 -16.39
CA PHE A 35 3.97 12.57 -17.07
C PHE A 35 4.20 12.71 -18.58
N ALA A 36 3.25 12.24 -19.37
CA ALA A 36 3.15 12.54 -20.78
C ALA A 36 1.70 12.85 -21.13
N ASP A 37 1.50 14.03 -21.71
CA ASP A 37 0.19 14.43 -22.22
C ASP A 37 -0.12 13.65 -23.50
N LEU A 38 -1.33 13.12 -23.56
CA LEU A 38 -1.88 12.42 -24.71
C LEU A 38 -3.00 13.28 -25.31
N PRO A 39 -2.77 13.90 -26.47
CA PRO A 39 -3.83 14.62 -27.18
C PRO A 39 -4.93 13.69 -27.68
N GLY A 40 -4.64 12.38 -27.79
CA GLY A 40 -5.57 11.31 -28.13
C GLY A 40 -5.13 10.47 -29.35
N PRO A 41 -5.69 9.26 -29.52
CA PRO A 41 -6.57 8.56 -28.58
C PRO A 41 -5.78 7.82 -27.49
N GLY A 42 -6.23 7.91 -26.23
CA GLY A 42 -5.73 7.15 -25.09
C GLY A 42 -6.65 5.97 -24.72
N PRO A 43 -6.47 5.36 -23.54
CA PRO A 43 -7.42 4.39 -22.99
C PRO A 43 -8.85 4.95 -22.96
N GLY A 44 -9.83 4.14 -23.41
CA GLY A 44 -11.22 4.58 -23.54
C GLY A 44 -11.50 5.55 -24.69
N ASP A 45 -10.55 5.72 -25.62
CA ASP A 45 -10.62 6.72 -26.71
C ASP A 45 -10.66 8.18 -26.19
N LEU A 46 -10.10 8.40 -25.00
CA LEU A 46 -10.10 9.71 -24.34
C LEU A 46 -8.73 10.40 -24.45
N PRO A 47 -8.69 11.75 -24.53
CA PRO A 47 -7.47 12.49 -24.26
C PRO A 47 -7.16 12.46 -22.76
N GLY A 48 -5.91 12.70 -22.39
CA GLY A 48 -5.54 12.75 -20.98
C GLY A 48 -4.04 12.73 -20.77
N GLN A 49 -3.62 12.09 -19.68
CA GLN A 49 -2.22 12.07 -19.27
C GLN A 49 -1.82 10.68 -18.81
N ILE A 50 -0.70 10.16 -19.34
CA ILE A 50 -0.05 8.97 -18.79
C ILE A 50 0.91 9.39 -17.69
N VAL A 51 0.90 8.62 -16.62
CA VAL A 51 1.76 8.76 -15.45
C VAL A 51 2.52 7.47 -15.23
N SER A 52 3.82 7.54 -15.02
CA SER A 52 4.63 6.38 -14.62
C SER A 52 5.87 6.79 -13.85
N TRP A 53 6.42 5.85 -13.08
CA TRP A 53 7.74 5.97 -12.45
C TRP A 53 8.84 5.26 -13.27
N GLY A 54 8.46 4.77 -14.45
CA GLY A 54 9.28 3.95 -15.31
C GLY A 54 10.23 4.67 -16.26
N SER A 55 10.70 3.90 -17.26
CA SER A 55 11.35 4.43 -18.46
C SER A 55 10.37 5.25 -19.31
N SER A 56 10.88 5.99 -20.29
CA SER A 56 10.08 6.76 -21.25
C SER A 56 9.08 5.90 -22.02
N GLU A 57 9.37 4.62 -22.25
CA GLU A 57 8.46 3.68 -22.92
C GLU A 57 7.16 3.47 -22.13
N CYS A 58 7.19 3.62 -20.80
CA CYS A 58 5.99 3.54 -19.96
C CYS A 58 5.15 4.82 -19.98
N LEU A 59 5.62 5.87 -20.65
CA LEU A 59 4.86 7.11 -20.87
C LEU A 59 4.12 7.12 -22.22
N ALA A 60 4.18 6.02 -22.98
CA ALA A 60 3.48 5.86 -24.24
C ALA A 60 2.21 5.01 -24.09
N TYR A 61 1.17 5.39 -24.84
CA TYR A 61 0.00 4.54 -25.05
C TYR A 61 0.28 3.56 -26.19
N LEU A 62 0.43 2.29 -25.85
CA LEU A 62 0.75 1.20 -26.78
C LEU A 62 -0.31 0.09 -26.64
N PRO A 63 -1.55 0.29 -27.12
CA PRO A 63 -2.68 -0.64 -26.90
C PRO A 63 -2.42 -2.06 -27.42
N GLU A 64 -1.57 -2.21 -28.43
CA GLU A 64 -1.19 -3.52 -28.95
C GLU A 64 -0.27 -4.29 -27.99
N GLN A 65 0.47 -3.59 -27.14
CA GLN A 65 1.45 -4.18 -26.20
C GLN A 65 0.97 -4.12 -24.75
N GLN A 66 -0.06 -3.33 -24.46
CA GLN A 66 -0.54 -3.06 -23.11
C GLN A 66 -1.98 -3.57 -22.92
N THR A 67 -2.31 -3.95 -21.69
CA THR A 67 -3.68 -4.12 -21.22
C THR A 67 -4.01 -2.94 -20.32
N TRP A 68 -5.12 -2.27 -20.59
CA TRP A 68 -5.61 -1.15 -19.80
C TRP A 68 -6.89 -1.55 -19.08
N THR A 69 -6.90 -1.42 -17.76
CA THR A 69 -8.06 -1.76 -16.92
C THR A 69 -8.59 -0.49 -16.28
N PRO A 70 -9.88 -0.15 -16.44
CA PRO A 70 -10.46 1.05 -15.85
C PRO A 70 -10.62 0.88 -14.35
N ALA A 71 -10.60 1.99 -13.61
CA ALA A 71 -10.92 1.98 -12.20
C ALA A 71 -12.41 1.67 -11.94
N PRO A 72 -12.76 0.76 -11.01
CA PRO A 72 -14.15 0.59 -10.58
C PRO A 72 -14.56 1.83 -9.78
N PRO A 73 -15.87 2.06 -9.56
CA PRO A 73 -16.30 3.15 -8.68
C PRO A 73 -15.73 2.97 -7.26
N ASP A 74 -15.53 4.07 -6.54
CA ASP A 74 -15.18 4.08 -5.12
C ASP A 74 -16.32 4.73 -4.33
N PRO A 75 -17.28 3.95 -3.81
CA PRO A 75 -18.42 4.47 -3.06
C PRO A 75 -18.01 5.17 -1.75
N LYS A 76 -16.91 4.74 -1.13
CA LYS A 76 -16.45 5.31 0.16
C LYS A 76 -15.98 6.75 0.00
N ARG A 77 -15.41 7.06 -1.17
CA ARG A 77 -14.93 8.40 -1.54
C ARG A 77 -15.85 9.13 -2.52
N GLU A 78 -17.02 8.56 -2.82
CA GLU A 78 -17.96 9.08 -3.82
C GLU A 78 -17.32 9.34 -5.20
N GLN A 79 -16.35 8.51 -5.61
CA GLN A 79 -15.64 8.68 -6.88
C GLN A 79 -16.22 7.78 -7.98
N PRO A 80 -16.33 8.30 -9.22
CA PRO A 80 -16.89 7.54 -10.33
C PRO A 80 -15.94 6.43 -10.81
N ALA A 81 -16.50 5.49 -11.56
CA ALA A 81 -15.73 4.56 -12.39
C ALA A 81 -14.91 5.32 -13.44
N GLU A 82 -13.90 4.68 -14.02
CA GLU A 82 -13.07 5.20 -15.12
C GLU A 82 -12.30 6.50 -14.81
N ARG A 83 -12.26 6.93 -13.54
CA ARG A 83 -11.49 8.11 -13.09
C ARG A 83 -9.98 7.99 -13.33
N TYR A 84 -9.48 6.76 -13.47
CA TYR A 84 -8.16 6.44 -14.00
C TYR A 84 -8.19 5.05 -14.65
N TRP A 85 -7.12 4.73 -15.37
CA TRP A 85 -6.87 3.39 -15.92
C TRP A 85 -5.49 2.90 -15.51
N ILE A 86 -5.34 1.58 -15.29
CA ILE A 86 -4.05 0.94 -15.03
C ILE A 86 -3.60 0.21 -16.28
N GLY A 87 -2.47 0.65 -16.84
CA GLY A 87 -1.79 0.06 -17.98
C GLY A 87 -0.67 -0.88 -17.53
N ARG A 88 -0.62 -2.08 -18.13
CA ARG A 88 0.45 -3.06 -17.92
C ARG A 88 0.83 -3.75 -19.23
N PRO A 89 2.09 -4.22 -19.40
CA PRO A 89 2.44 -5.08 -20.52
C PRO A 89 1.55 -6.32 -20.61
N LYS A 90 1.17 -6.72 -21.83
CA LYS A 90 0.42 -7.97 -22.05
C LYS A 90 1.27 -9.18 -21.62
N GLY A 91 0.62 -10.15 -20.99
CA GLY A 91 1.25 -11.41 -20.57
C GLY A 91 2.17 -11.31 -19.35
N GLN A 92 2.40 -10.12 -18.78
CA GLN A 92 3.26 -9.94 -17.62
C GLN A 92 2.55 -9.13 -16.54
N LEU A 93 2.50 -9.68 -15.32
CA LEU A 93 2.10 -8.94 -14.12
C LEU A 93 3.34 -8.32 -13.47
N PRO A 94 3.26 -7.08 -12.95
CA PRO A 94 4.38 -6.50 -12.21
C PRO A 94 4.63 -7.29 -10.91
N GLY A 95 5.89 -7.50 -10.59
CA GLY A 95 6.30 -8.05 -9.30
C GLY A 95 6.67 -6.96 -8.28
N PRO A 96 7.04 -7.36 -7.05
CA PRO A 96 7.46 -6.43 -6.01
C PRO A 96 8.62 -5.53 -6.45
N LYS A 97 9.57 -6.06 -7.23
CA LYS A 97 10.71 -5.27 -7.75
C LYS A 97 10.28 -4.17 -8.73
N ASP A 98 9.27 -4.43 -9.55
CA ASP A 98 8.74 -3.43 -10.50
C ASP A 98 8.04 -2.26 -9.80
N LEU A 99 7.53 -2.51 -8.60
CA LEU A 99 6.68 -1.59 -7.86
C LEU A 99 7.41 -0.96 -6.66
N ALA A 100 8.60 -1.45 -6.32
CA ALA A 100 9.39 -0.96 -5.20
C ALA A 100 9.68 0.54 -5.33
N ARG A 101 9.55 1.25 -4.22
CA ARG A 101 10.02 2.63 -4.09
C ARG A 101 11.54 2.67 -3.95
N LYS A 102 12.10 3.87 -4.00
CA LYS A 102 13.53 4.10 -3.75
C LYS A 102 13.91 3.57 -2.36
N ALA A 103 15.05 2.88 -2.24
CA ALA A 103 15.41 2.14 -1.03
C ALA A 103 15.46 3.02 0.25
N ASP A 104 15.92 4.26 0.14
CA ASP A 104 15.97 5.25 1.23
C ASP A 104 14.59 5.80 1.65
N SER A 105 13.56 5.55 0.84
CA SER A 105 12.16 5.90 1.14
C SER A 105 11.33 4.71 1.65
N THR A 106 11.93 3.53 1.76
CA THR A 106 11.28 2.31 2.26
C THR A 106 11.60 2.03 3.72
N TYR A 107 10.78 1.22 4.38
CA TYR A 107 11.05 0.73 5.73
C TYR A 107 11.26 -0.78 5.73
N ASP A 108 12.06 -1.25 6.68
CA ASP A 108 12.24 -2.67 6.91
C ASP A 108 10.94 -3.36 7.30
N GLY A 109 10.89 -4.67 7.09
CA GLY A 109 9.70 -5.46 7.30
C GLY A 109 9.95 -6.95 7.24
N ILE A 110 8.87 -7.71 7.34
CA ILE A 110 8.91 -9.18 7.29
C ILE A 110 8.63 -9.62 5.86
N PRO A 111 9.55 -10.34 5.19
CA PRO A 111 9.26 -10.94 3.90
C PRO A 111 8.14 -11.97 4.00
N MET A 112 7.14 -11.85 3.15
CA MET A 112 5.98 -12.74 3.09
C MET A 112 5.65 -13.09 1.64
N ARG A 113 5.42 -14.38 1.38
CA ARG A 113 4.91 -14.83 0.09
C ARG A 113 3.41 -14.53 0.00
N LEU A 114 3.00 -13.71 -0.97
CA LEU A 114 1.60 -13.32 -1.16
C LEU A 114 0.92 -14.17 -2.26
N GLY A 115 -0.36 -13.88 -2.55
CA GLY A 115 -1.20 -14.68 -3.45
C GLY A 115 -0.72 -14.71 -4.90
N ASP A 116 0.05 -13.72 -5.34
CA ASP A 116 0.76 -13.71 -6.63
C ASP A 116 1.96 -14.66 -6.68
N GLY A 117 2.30 -15.30 -5.56
CA GLY A 117 3.42 -16.21 -5.42
C GLY A 117 4.78 -15.54 -5.24
N ASN A 118 4.86 -14.20 -5.24
CA ASN A 118 6.10 -13.44 -5.01
C ASN A 118 6.32 -13.14 -3.53
N ASN A 119 7.56 -12.82 -3.16
CA ASN A 119 7.90 -12.35 -1.81
C ASN A 119 7.83 -10.83 -1.73
N TRP A 120 6.96 -10.34 -0.85
CA TRP A 120 6.74 -8.93 -0.55
C TRP A 120 7.23 -8.62 0.85
N VAL A 121 7.79 -7.43 1.07
CA VAL A 121 8.21 -6.99 2.40
C VAL A 121 7.02 -6.27 3.05
N MET A 122 6.47 -6.86 4.12
CA MET A 122 5.40 -6.27 4.91
C MET A 122 6.02 -5.32 5.95
N PRO A 123 5.87 -3.99 5.82
CA PRO A 123 6.50 -3.05 6.74
C PRO A 123 5.86 -3.16 8.13
N ASN A 124 6.64 -2.93 9.19
CA ASN A 124 6.12 -2.94 10.55
C ASN A 124 6.18 -1.51 11.15
N ALA A 125 5.02 -0.93 11.42
CA ALA A 125 4.95 0.46 11.87
C ALA A 125 5.50 0.69 13.28
N LEU A 126 5.54 -0.35 14.13
CA LEU A 126 6.17 -0.27 15.46
C LEU A 126 7.69 -0.06 15.38
N ARG A 127 8.27 -0.31 14.20
CA ARG A 127 9.70 -0.12 13.89
C ARG A 127 9.99 1.13 13.08
N PHE A 128 8.97 1.94 12.76
CA PHE A 128 9.19 3.21 12.07
C PHE A 128 9.98 4.19 12.95
N PRO A 129 10.49 5.30 12.39
CA PRO A 129 11.18 6.31 13.18
C PRO A 129 10.33 6.80 14.35
N HIS A 130 10.93 6.83 15.54
CA HIS A 130 10.34 7.40 16.74
C HIS A 130 11.31 8.39 17.38
N TYR A 131 10.76 9.41 18.01
CA TYR A 131 11.48 10.29 18.90
C TYR A 131 11.39 9.77 20.33
N LEU A 132 12.49 9.90 21.07
CA LEU A 132 12.53 9.64 22.51
C LEU A 132 12.46 10.98 23.22
N GLY A 133 11.50 11.16 24.12
CA GLY A 133 11.26 12.45 24.73
C GLY A 133 10.44 12.34 26.01
N TYR A 134 9.92 13.47 26.47
CA TYR A 134 8.99 13.53 27.60
C TYR A 134 7.60 13.92 27.09
N ASP A 135 6.55 13.29 27.62
CA ASP A 135 5.16 13.62 27.34
C ASP A 135 4.73 14.93 28.04
N GLU A 136 3.47 15.33 27.85
CA GLU A 136 2.89 16.52 28.50
C GLU A 136 2.85 16.42 30.03
N SER A 137 2.95 15.21 30.59
CA SER A 137 3.02 14.93 32.03
C SER A 137 4.46 14.86 32.57
N GLY A 138 5.47 15.01 31.71
CA GLY A 138 6.88 14.91 32.07
C GLY A 138 7.41 13.48 32.21
N HIS A 139 6.70 12.46 31.71
CA HIS A 139 7.16 11.08 31.67
C HIS A 139 7.97 10.80 30.41
N TYR A 140 9.07 10.07 30.56
CA TYR A 140 9.86 9.62 29.42
C TYR A 140 9.08 8.60 28.59
N ASP A 141 8.92 8.86 27.30
CA ASP A 141 8.15 8.04 26.38
C ASP A 141 8.73 8.05 24.95
N ARG A 142 8.23 7.15 24.10
CA ARG A 142 8.62 6.96 22.70
C ARG A 142 7.46 7.35 21.78
N PHE A 143 7.66 8.38 20.98
CA PHE A 143 6.63 8.94 20.09
C PHE A 143 6.91 8.63 18.62
N PRO A 144 5.94 8.18 17.82
CA PRO A 144 6.16 8.03 16.38
C PRO A 144 6.49 9.39 15.75
N ALA A 145 7.40 9.40 14.77
CA ALA A 145 7.64 10.60 13.98
C ALA A 145 6.32 11.09 13.34
N ASN A 146 6.16 12.41 13.17
CA ASN A 146 4.87 13.00 12.80
C ASN A 146 4.32 12.44 11.48
N GLU A 147 5.19 12.21 10.50
CA GLU A 147 4.86 11.62 9.22
C GLU A 147 4.40 10.16 9.31
N CYS A 148 4.75 9.45 10.39
CA CYS A 148 4.39 8.07 10.64
C CYS A 148 3.19 7.91 11.58
N ARG A 149 2.74 8.99 12.22
CA ARG A 149 1.74 8.94 13.31
C ARG A 149 0.43 8.29 12.87
N SER A 150 -0.12 8.68 11.72
CA SER A 150 -1.39 8.11 11.22
C SER A 150 -1.31 6.60 10.98
N LEU A 151 -0.19 6.13 10.42
CA LEU A 151 0.05 4.69 10.20
C LEU A 151 0.31 3.94 11.51
N TYR A 152 0.97 4.59 12.46
CA TYR A 152 1.18 4.03 13.79
C TYR A 152 -0.15 3.81 14.52
N ASP A 153 -1.04 4.81 14.53
CA ASP A 153 -2.38 4.71 15.15
C ASP A 153 -3.21 3.58 14.53
N ARG A 154 -3.16 3.44 13.20
CA ARG A 154 -3.80 2.31 12.50
C ARG A 154 -3.18 0.96 12.85
N THR A 155 -1.88 0.93 13.09
CA THR A 155 -1.17 -0.30 13.50
C THR A 155 -1.54 -0.70 14.93
N LEU A 156 -1.78 0.25 15.82
CA LEU A 156 -2.32 -0.03 17.16
C LEU A 156 -3.72 -0.66 17.07
N TRP A 157 -4.59 -0.15 16.20
CA TRP A 157 -5.87 -0.80 15.92
C TRP A 157 -5.68 -2.24 15.40
N ALA A 158 -4.79 -2.43 14.42
CA ALA A 158 -4.56 -3.76 13.84
C ALA A 158 -4.01 -4.77 14.88
N LEU A 159 -3.14 -4.30 15.78
CA LEU A 159 -2.61 -5.08 16.89
C LEU A 159 -3.71 -5.50 17.86
N ASP A 160 -4.55 -4.56 18.31
CA ASP A 160 -5.68 -4.83 19.21
C ASP A 160 -6.69 -5.79 18.57
N HIS A 161 -7.07 -5.53 17.31
CA HIS A 161 -7.98 -6.38 16.54
C HIS A 161 -7.44 -7.80 16.38
N ALA A 162 -6.16 -7.97 16.03
CA ALA A 162 -5.53 -9.28 15.92
C ALA A 162 -5.58 -10.05 17.25
N GLN A 163 -5.33 -9.37 18.37
CA GLN A 163 -5.39 -9.98 19.70
C GLN A 163 -6.81 -10.44 20.06
N GLN A 164 -7.83 -9.62 19.80
CA GLN A 164 -9.23 -9.94 20.07
C GLN A 164 -9.70 -11.12 19.20
N VAL A 165 -9.36 -11.13 17.91
CA VAL A 165 -9.70 -12.23 16.99
C VAL A 165 -9.06 -13.54 17.48
N MET A 166 -7.78 -13.53 17.87
CA MET A 166 -7.10 -14.73 18.37
C MET A 166 -7.64 -15.25 19.71
N ARG A 167 -8.23 -14.36 20.53
CA ARG A 167 -8.93 -14.74 21.77
C ARG A 167 -10.39 -15.16 21.53
N ASN A 168 -10.87 -15.11 20.29
CA ASN A 168 -12.27 -15.30 19.90
C ASN A 168 -13.22 -14.30 20.59
N GLU A 169 -12.74 -13.08 20.85
CA GLU A 169 -13.52 -11.99 21.45
C GLU A 169 -14.28 -11.16 20.39
N THR A 170 -13.82 -11.19 19.14
CA THR A 170 -14.43 -10.47 18.01
C THR A 170 -14.29 -11.26 16.71
N GLU A 171 -15.13 -10.95 15.72
CA GLU A 171 -15.03 -11.48 14.36
C GLU A 171 -13.95 -10.75 13.56
N PHE A 172 -13.36 -11.43 12.58
CA PHE A 172 -12.33 -10.85 11.73
C PHE A 172 -12.94 -9.89 10.68
N ASP A 173 -12.64 -8.60 10.82
CA ASP A 173 -13.02 -7.55 9.86
C ASP A 173 -12.12 -7.58 8.60
N ASP A 174 -12.48 -8.43 7.64
CA ASP A 174 -11.75 -8.59 6.37
C ASP A 174 -11.55 -7.26 5.63
N GLN A 175 -12.60 -6.44 5.54
CA GLN A 175 -12.58 -5.22 4.74
C GLN A 175 -11.60 -4.20 5.33
N ARG A 176 -11.71 -3.93 6.64
CA ARG A 176 -10.84 -2.96 7.29
C ARG A 176 -9.40 -3.44 7.37
N THR A 177 -9.20 -4.75 7.54
CA THR A 177 -7.87 -5.35 7.48
C THR A 177 -7.28 -5.24 6.08
N PHE A 178 -8.04 -5.51 5.01
CA PHE A 178 -7.60 -5.35 3.62
C PHE A 178 -7.14 -3.91 3.33
N GLU A 179 -7.94 -2.91 3.71
CA GLU A 179 -7.56 -1.50 3.57
C GLU A 179 -6.26 -1.18 4.31
N TYR A 180 -6.12 -1.64 5.56
CA TYR A 180 -4.92 -1.42 6.36
C TYR A 180 -3.67 -2.07 5.77
N VAL A 181 -3.72 -3.34 5.36
CA VAL A 181 -2.53 -4.01 4.81
C VAL A 181 -2.09 -3.40 3.47
N ILE A 182 -3.02 -2.85 2.68
CA ILE A 182 -2.68 -2.10 1.47
C ILE A 182 -1.93 -0.83 1.82
N GLU A 183 -2.41 -0.06 2.80
CA GLU A 183 -1.72 1.15 3.25
C GLU A 183 -0.32 0.84 3.76
N MET A 184 -0.16 -0.23 4.54
CA MET A 184 1.15 -0.69 4.99
C MET A 184 2.03 -1.12 3.82
N LEU A 185 1.51 -1.83 2.82
CA LEU A 185 2.30 -2.26 1.67
C LEU A 185 2.65 -1.07 0.74
N ALA A 186 1.80 -0.04 0.66
CA ALA A 186 2.02 1.17 -0.13
C ALA A 186 3.20 2.04 0.35
N ILE A 187 3.66 1.80 1.57
CA ILE A 187 4.89 2.35 2.13
C ILE A 187 6.07 1.91 1.25
N ASN A 188 6.23 0.61 1.02
CA ASN A 188 7.38 0.09 0.28
C ASN A 188 7.16 0.03 -1.24
N TYR A 189 5.90 0.04 -1.68
CA TYR A 189 5.54 -0.20 -3.08
C TYR A 189 4.57 0.85 -3.63
N ARG A 190 4.66 1.14 -4.92
CA ARG A 190 3.76 2.05 -5.65
C ARG A 190 2.50 1.32 -6.08
N ILE A 191 1.66 1.00 -5.10
CA ILE A 191 0.43 0.24 -5.27
C ILE A 191 -0.81 1.04 -4.89
N CYS A 192 -1.95 0.62 -5.42
CA CYS A 192 -3.28 1.06 -5.01
C CYS A 192 -4.19 -0.15 -4.80
N PRO A 193 -5.37 0.00 -4.15
CA PRO A 193 -6.26 -1.14 -3.84
C PRO A 193 -6.63 -1.98 -5.06
N GLN A 194 -6.80 -1.32 -6.21
CA GLN A 194 -7.12 -2.02 -7.44
C GLN A 194 -5.94 -2.78 -8.03
N LEU A 195 -4.73 -2.22 -7.98
CA LEU A 195 -3.54 -2.96 -8.41
C LEU A 195 -3.33 -4.19 -7.54
N VAL A 196 -3.55 -4.07 -6.22
CA VAL A 196 -3.50 -5.19 -5.26
C VAL A 196 -4.52 -6.27 -5.61
N SER A 197 -5.76 -5.87 -5.93
CA SER A 197 -6.83 -6.78 -6.34
C SER A 197 -6.53 -7.46 -7.68
N MET A 198 -6.01 -6.71 -8.66
CA MET A 198 -5.62 -7.23 -9.97
C MET A 198 -4.49 -8.25 -9.87
N LEU A 199 -3.56 -8.04 -8.93
CA LEU A 199 -2.46 -8.96 -8.64
C LEU A 199 -2.88 -10.14 -7.75
N GLN A 200 -4.09 -10.12 -7.18
CA GLN A 200 -4.59 -11.13 -6.25
C GLN A 200 -3.64 -11.37 -5.08
N LEU A 201 -3.08 -10.28 -4.51
CA LEU A 201 -2.08 -10.40 -3.45
C LEU A 201 -2.67 -11.03 -2.17
N PHE A 202 -3.92 -10.72 -1.87
CA PHE A 202 -4.58 -11.17 -0.65
C PHE A 202 -5.75 -12.12 -0.93
N ASN A 203 -5.89 -13.10 -0.06
CA ASN A 203 -6.99 -14.05 0.00
C ASN A 203 -7.24 -14.44 1.47
N ASP A 204 -8.32 -15.18 1.72
CA ASP A 204 -8.75 -15.59 3.07
C ASP A 204 -7.63 -16.32 3.84
N ALA A 205 -6.74 -17.02 3.13
CA ALA A 205 -5.66 -17.78 3.75
C ALA A 205 -4.46 -16.94 4.18
N ASN A 206 -4.28 -15.72 3.64
CA ASN A 206 -3.08 -14.92 3.87
C ASN A 206 -3.33 -13.51 4.43
N LEU A 207 -4.57 -12.99 4.37
CA LEU A 207 -4.87 -11.62 4.78
C LEU A 207 -4.59 -11.37 6.26
N PHE A 208 -5.10 -12.24 7.14
CA PHE A 208 -4.86 -12.14 8.58
C PHE A 208 -3.36 -12.17 8.91
N ARG A 209 -2.63 -13.09 8.28
CA ARG A 209 -1.17 -13.21 8.47
C ARG A 209 -0.42 -11.98 7.96
N ALA A 210 -0.86 -11.38 6.86
CA ALA A 210 -0.27 -10.15 6.35
C ALA A 210 -0.42 -9.01 7.36
N MET A 211 -1.58 -8.88 8.00
CA MET A 211 -1.80 -7.94 9.09
C MET A 211 -0.91 -8.24 10.30
N CYS A 212 -0.79 -9.49 10.73
CA CYS A 212 0.12 -9.85 11.83
C CYS A 212 1.57 -9.45 11.51
N ASN A 213 2.02 -9.65 10.27
CA ASN A 213 3.38 -9.30 9.84
C ASN A 213 3.67 -7.79 9.80
N THR A 214 2.65 -6.93 9.75
CA THR A 214 2.82 -5.47 9.85
C THR A 214 2.83 -4.97 11.30
N THR A 215 2.74 -5.90 12.26
CA THR A 215 2.79 -5.67 13.70
C THR A 215 3.88 -6.56 14.33
N ASP A 216 4.14 -6.42 15.64
CA ASP A 216 4.99 -7.36 16.40
C ASP A 216 4.15 -8.42 17.15
N VAL A 217 2.97 -8.79 16.65
CA VAL A 217 2.06 -9.77 17.28
C VAL A 217 2.77 -11.09 17.61
N ASP A 218 3.54 -11.66 16.68
CA ASP A 218 4.24 -12.94 16.90
C ASP A 218 5.24 -12.87 18.06
N GLN A 219 5.96 -11.74 18.19
CA GLN A 219 6.87 -11.52 19.31
C GLN A 219 6.11 -11.43 20.62
N LEU A 220 4.99 -10.71 20.65
CA LEU A 220 4.15 -10.58 21.86
C LEU A 220 3.60 -11.94 22.32
N PHE A 221 3.22 -12.81 21.39
CA PHE A 221 2.79 -14.16 21.74
C PHE A 221 3.93 -15.01 22.31
N SER A 222 5.12 -14.98 21.71
CA SER A 222 6.28 -15.70 22.27
C SER A 222 6.61 -15.26 23.70
N ILE A 223 6.55 -13.94 23.96
CA ILE A 223 6.79 -13.37 25.30
C ILE A 223 5.72 -13.84 26.30
N GLN A 224 4.45 -13.85 25.90
CA GLN A 224 3.37 -14.31 26.77
C GLN A 224 3.46 -15.81 27.11
N GLU A 225 3.81 -16.66 26.15
CA GLU A 225 4.00 -18.09 26.41
C GLU A 225 5.15 -18.34 27.38
N ASP A 226 6.26 -17.62 27.23
CA ASP A 226 7.42 -17.76 28.11
C ASP A 226 7.15 -17.22 29.53
N LEU A 227 6.38 -16.13 29.66
CA LEU A 227 5.94 -15.65 30.97
C LEU A 227 5.02 -16.65 31.69
N LYS A 228 4.12 -17.34 30.97
CA LYS A 228 3.28 -18.40 31.55
C LYS A 228 4.09 -19.60 32.04
N LYS A 229 5.13 -19.99 31.30
CA LYS A 229 6.06 -21.07 31.71
C LYS A 229 6.82 -20.69 32.98
N ASN A 230 7.29 -19.45 33.09
CA ASN A 230 8.09 -18.99 34.22
C ASN A 230 7.28 -18.66 35.49
N SER A 231 5.98 -18.36 35.35
CA SER A 231 5.07 -18.13 36.49
C SER A 231 4.47 -19.42 37.07
N SER A 232 4.71 -20.56 36.44
CA SER A 232 4.25 -21.89 36.87
C SER A 232 5.33 -22.68 37.64
N VAL A 233 6.42 -22.03 38.05
CA VAL A 233 7.54 -22.57 38.84
C VAL A 233 7.57 -21.87 40.19
#